data_AF-A0A955VUV7-F1
#
_entry.id   AF-A0A955VUV7-F1
#
_cell.length_a   1.000
_cell.length_b   1.000
_cell.length_c   1.000
_cell.angle_alpha   90.00
_cell.angle_beta   90.00
_cell.angle_gamma   90.00
#
_symmetry.space_group_name_H-M   'P 1'
#
loop_
_entity.id
_entity.type
_entity.pdbx_description
1 polymer ?
#
loop_
_entity_poly.entity_id
_entity_poly.type
_entity_poly.pdbx_seq_one_letter_code
_entity_poly.pdbx_strand_id
1 'polypeptide(L)'
;MKDTDIAGMGEEPEYRPRSKAPLAIALLVVLLGGGGWFAWKAMTTTDPFRVLVAIDFEGQWFEGSKPAARLVDDLNSQLEGLGFDVVRGGDPAVLAVLEDNAGDLLAAARKLKASYLIGGRVAVERVQHEVADGGYTEVRANAGIELQHVDDATPAKMAIQSWSGARDPERALMLLADGVFARKIGAAVVPALVDHPTLAPKLRGDGADKKAMDAKTTAKLRKAEAYVQARGQALSTAAKAYAAFRLRRLEDEKGPRPVSYHGTTAEEDGLIGTGPDGFLVKTADEELYVNPESSQMRRLEAMEGLVWKRPDDQGTVVRPLWTGYNIYSYPGVTADGGVAALVEDLFGWAKTVTLIGRDGKFQRLRVDPKHRYSNLTPSPTGKAVAFYDRECRRCEDTLVVLDAAGKPRFQADREGGRFEGYAWLDDDRLVVMHTPATRLGGEPPVDDEEGEEEEDGGAEAAAAGDAPPTRMFDGVDQTIWLLDIRNSTVVPQSLYVVDEGQSLAWVRASRDGGKVAFSGRNQDGPAIAVLDVEARVMTFIPTPGPTEAPVFSPDGASVAFNVWPRGQGRDAEIGLAAAAGGEVTVLTDNPHDDRYPHFSHDGQRIFFESRGDDPNFPRKRNISFIASVAVAP
;
A
#
# COMPACT_ATOMS: atom_id res chain seq x y z
N MET A 1 26.82 -73.25 35.78
CA MET A 1 25.52 -73.93 35.67
C MET A 1 25.28 -74.09 34.18
N LYS A 2 25.54 -75.29 33.66
CA LYS A 2 24.55 -76.39 33.53
C LYS A 2 23.53 -76.03 32.45
N ASP A 3 23.64 -76.55 31.23
CA ASP A 3 23.29 -77.92 30.77
C ASP A 3 22.11 -77.67 29.78
N THR A 4 21.91 -78.33 28.63
CA THR A 4 22.43 -79.63 28.12
C THR A 4 22.22 -79.70 26.59
N ASP A 5 23.03 -80.52 25.89
CA ASP A 5 22.80 -81.44 24.74
C ASP A 5 21.61 -81.21 23.75
N ILE A 6 21.59 -81.68 22.49
CA ILE A 6 21.81 -83.04 21.91
C ILE A 6 22.08 -82.80 20.40
N ALA A 7 23.11 -83.26 19.66
CA ALA A 7 23.73 -84.59 19.43
C ALA A 7 23.06 -85.47 18.33
N GLY A 8 23.88 -86.06 17.42
CA GLY A 8 23.47 -87.01 16.34
C GLY A 8 23.53 -86.40 14.92
N MET A 9 24.48 -86.65 14.00
CA MET A 9 25.28 -87.82 13.53
C MET A 9 24.67 -88.63 12.36
N GLY A 10 25.51 -88.95 11.35
CA GLY A 10 25.24 -89.84 10.21
C GLY A 10 25.31 -89.12 8.83
N GLU A 11 26.45 -88.97 8.13
CA GLU A 11 27.32 -89.96 7.42
C GLU A 11 26.71 -90.53 6.11
N GLU A 12 27.39 -90.66 4.95
CA GLU A 12 28.70 -90.19 4.46
C GLU A 12 28.78 -90.37 2.89
N PRO A 13 29.97 -90.58 2.24
CA PRO A 13 30.79 -89.66 1.43
C PRO A 13 30.57 -89.81 -0.11
N GLU A 14 31.40 -89.43 -1.10
CA GLU A 14 32.71 -88.73 -1.23
C GLU A 14 32.83 -88.13 -2.66
N TYR A 15 33.73 -87.15 -2.89
CA TYR A 15 34.77 -87.21 -3.95
C TYR A 15 35.73 -86.01 -3.89
N ARG A 16 37.04 -86.29 -3.89
CA ARG A 16 38.19 -85.35 -3.91
C ARG A 16 38.70 -85.12 -5.36
N PRO A 17 39.42 -84.01 -5.70
CA PRO A 17 40.62 -83.60 -4.95
C PRO A 17 40.96 -82.09 -4.89
N ARG A 18 42.04 -81.81 -4.13
CA ARG A 18 42.68 -80.50 -3.94
C ARG A 18 43.48 -80.03 -5.15
N SER A 19 43.51 -78.72 -5.39
CA SER A 19 44.73 -78.00 -5.76
C SER A 19 44.70 -76.56 -5.20
N LYS A 20 45.88 -75.96 -4.98
CA LYS A 20 46.02 -74.65 -4.31
C LYS A 20 46.03 -73.51 -5.34
N ALA A 21 45.34 -72.41 -5.00
CA ALA A 21 45.52 -70.98 -5.36
C ALA A 21 46.44 -70.59 -6.56
N PRO A 22 46.05 -69.56 -7.35
CA PRO A 22 46.29 -68.18 -6.89
C PRO A 22 45.22 -67.12 -7.26
N LEU A 23 45.44 -65.90 -6.76
CA LEU A 23 44.76 -64.65 -7.10
C LEU A 23 44.48 -64.49 -8.61
N ALA A 24 43.21 -64.30 -8.99
CA ALA A 24 42.82 -63.72 -10.28
C ALA A 24 41.47 -62.95 -10.25
N ILE A 25 40.90 -62.67 -9.07
CA ILE A 25 39.68 -61.83 -8.93
C ILE A 25 40.10 -60.42 -8.55
N ALA A 26 40.57 -59.64 -9.52
CA ALA A 26 40.99 -58.25 -9.30
C ALA A 26 40.77 -57.28 -10.48
N LEU A 27 40.27 -57.74 -11.64
CA LEU A 27 40.30 -56.94 -12.88
C LEU A 27 39.01 -56.92 -13.73
N LEU A 28 37.89 -57.45 -13.23
CA LEU A 28 36.59 -57.41 -13.93
C LEU A 28 35.42 -56.79 -13.15
N VAL A 29 35.61 -56.42 -11.87
CA VAL A 29 34.60 -55.68 -11.09
C VAL A 29 34.76 -54.16 -11.24
N VAL A 30 35.98 -53.66 -11.53
CA VAL A 30 36.24 -52.21 -11.64
C VAL A 30 35.64 -51.60 -12.92
N LEU A 31 35.52 -52.35 -14.02
CA LEU A 31 34.95 -51.83 -15.27
C LEU A 31 33.41 -51.84 -15.28
N LEU A 32 32.76 -52.80 -14.62
CA LEU A 32 31.30 -52.80 -14.46
C LEU A 32 30.83 -51.95 -13.28
N GLY A 33 31.56 -51.94 -12.16
CA GLY A 33 31.31 -51.02 -11.05
C GLY A 33 31.59 -49.56 -11.44
N GLY A 34 32.70 -49.31 -12.14
CA GLY A 34 33.04 -48.00 -12.70
C GLY A 34 32.05 -47.58 -13.79
N GLY A 35 31.83 -48.40 -14.82
CA GLY A 35 30.87 -48.10 -15.89
C GLY A 35 29.45 -47.91 -15.39
N GLY A 36 28.99 -48.76 -14.46
CA GLY A 36 27.69 -48.64 -13.80
C GLY A 36 27.59 -47.39 -12.92
N TRP A 37 28.63 -47.05 -12.16
CA TRP A 37 28.67 -45.81 -11.37
C TRP A 37 28.75 -44.56 -12.24
N PHE A 38 29.50 -44.57 -13.34
CA PHE A 38 29.55 -43.46 -14.30
C PHE A 38 28.25 -43.32 -15.09
N ALA A 39 27.58 -44.42 -15.46
CA ALA A 39 26.26 -44.38 -16.09
C ALA A 39 25.18 -43.90 -15.10
N TRP A 40 25.16 -44.45 -13.88
CA TRP A 40 24.29 -43.99 -12.79
C TRP A 40 24.51 -42.51 -12.50
N LYS A 41 25.76 -42.09 -12.30
CA LYS A 41 26.14 -40.69 -12.11
C LYS A 41 25.75 -39.84 -13.32
N ALA A 42 25.92 -40.27 -14.56
CA ALA A 42 25.51 -39.51 -15.74
C ALA A 42 23.97 -39.42 -15.90
N MET A 43 23.23 -40.37 -15.33
CA MET A 43 21.76 -40.34 -15.23
C MET A 43 21.26 -39.48 -14.06
N THR A 44 22.00 -39.41 -12.95
CA THR A 44 21.62 -38.61 -11.76
C THR A 44 22.28 -37.24 -11.65
N THR A 45 23.29 -36.93 -12.48
CA THR A 45 23.93 -35.60 -12.50
C THR A 45 22.95 -34.60 -13.10
N THR A 46 22.40 -33.76 -12.24
CA THR A 46 21.63 -32.58 -12.61
C THR A 46 22.56 -31.47 -13.11
N ASP A 47 22.02 -30.56 -13.92
CA ASP A 47 22.71 -29.35 -14.31
C ASP A 47 22.48 -28.27 -13.22
N PRO A 48 23.53 -27.71 -12.59
CA PRO A 48 23.40 -26.72 -11.53
C PRO A 48 22.69 -25.43 -11.95
N PHE A 49 22.51 -25.16 -13.24
CA PHE A 49 21.82 -23.98 -13.76
C PHE A 49 20.44 -24.30 -14.32
N ARG A 50 20.05 -25.58 -14.30
CA ARG A 50 18.75 -26.01 -14.78
C ARG A 50 17.70 -25.96 -13.67
N VAL A 51 16.61 -25.26 -13.92
CA VAL A 51 15.55 -24.98 -12.95
C VAL A 51 14.21 -25.51 -13.47
N LEU A 52 13.47 -26.22 -12.63
CA LEU A 52 12.08 -26.59 -12.85
C LEU A 52 11.19 -25.61 -12.10
N VAL A 53 10.37 -24.84 -12.81
CA VAL A 53 9.29 -24.03 -12.21
C VAL A 53 8.02 -24.86 -12.25
N ALA A 54 7.45 -25.18 -11.10
CA ALA A 54 6.13 -25.80 -10.99
C ALA A 54 5.37 -25.09 -9.88
N ILE A 55 4.40 -24.24 -10.24
CA ILE A 55 3.58 -23.50 -9.29
C ILE A 55 2.12 -23.90 -9.52
N ASP A 56 1.44 -24.32 -8.46
CA ASP A 56 0.01 -24.63 -8.44
C ASP A 56 -0.78 -23.32 -8.38
N PHE A 57 -1.57 -23.06 -9.42
CA PHE A 57 -2.57 -22.02 -9.45
C PHE A 57 -3.95 -22.69 -9.55
N GLU A 58 -4.69 -22.70 -8.45
CA GLU A 58 -6.06 -23.23 -8.34
C GLU A 58 -6.25 -24.73 -8.66
N GLY A 59 -5.25 -25.55 -8.32
CA GLY A 59 -5.23 -26.98 -8.61
C GLY A 59 -4.71 -27.30 -10.02
N GLN A 60 -4.19 -26.29 -10.74
CA GLN A 60 -3.65 -26.41 -12.10
C GLN A 60 -2.20 -25.92 -12.13
N TRP A 61 -1.36 -26.63 -12.88
CA TRP A 61 0.07 -26.33 -13.03
C TRP A 61 0.37 -26.17 -14.52
N PHE A 62 1.34 -25.30 -14.87
CA PHE A 62 1.71 -25.04 -16.28
C PHE A 62 0.49 -24.75 -17.17
N GLU A 63 0.30 -25.51 -18.25
CA GLU A 63 -0.76 -25.32 -19.25
C GLU A 63 -2.15 -25.78 -18.79
N GLY A 64 -2.29 -26.32 -17.56
CA GLY A 64 -3.59 -26.71 -16.99
C GLY A 64 -4.58 -25.56 -16.82
N SER A 65 -4.11 -24.30 -16.80
CA SER A 65 -4.95 -23.11 -16.95
C SER A 65 -4.16 -21.95 -17.58
N LYS A 66 -4.85 -20.99 -18.22
CA LYS A 66 -4.18 -19.79 -18.77
C LYS A 66 -3.45 -18.95 -17.70
N PRO A 67 -4.01 -18.72 -16.49
CA PRO A 67 -3.29 -18.01 -15.43
C PRO A 67 -2.03 -18.75 -14.97
N ALA A 68 -2.09 -20.09 -14.82
CA ALA A 68 -0.93 -20.91 -14.47
C ALA A 68 0.18 -20.83 -15.53
N ALA A 69 -0.18 -20.96 -16.81
CA ALA A 69 0.77 -20.89 -17.92
C ALA A 69 1.45 -19.51 -17.97
N ARG A 70 0.65 -18.45 -17.89
CA ARG A 70 1.12 -17.05 -17.92
C ARG A 70 2.11 -16.74 -16.80
N LEU A 71 1.81 -17.20 -15.58
CA LEU A 71 2.65 -17.04 -14.40
C LEU A 71 4.00 -17.78 -14.54
N VAL A 72 3.97 -19.01 -15.06
CA VAL A 72 5.18 -19.81 -15.28
C VAL A 72 6.03 -19.24 -16.42
N ASP A 73 5.43 -18.77 -17.51
CA ASP A 73 6.15 -18.23 -18.67
C ASP A 73 6.91 -16.93 -18.37
N ASP A 74 6.32 -16.01 -17.60
CA ASP A 74 6.99 -14.74 -17.25
C ASP A 74 8.16 -14.97 -16.29
N LEU A 75 7.99 -15.82 -15.27
CA LEU A 75 9.10 -16.22 -14.40
C LEU A 75 10.21 -16.96 -15.17
N ASN A 76 9.84 -17.82 -16.12
CA ASN A 76 10.79 -18.49 -17.02
C ASN A 76 11.57 -17.48 -17.86
N SER A 77 10.90 -16.47 -18.43
CA SER A 77 11.53 -15.39 -19.21
C SER A 77 12.58 -14.62 -18.39
N GLN A 78 12.25 -14.26 -17.15
CA GLN A 78 13.17 -13.55 -16.26
C GLN A 78 14.41 -14.41 -15.91
N LEU A 79 14.21 -15.70 -15.60
CA LEU A 79 15.30 -16.65 -15.31
C LEU A 79 16.21 -16.88 -16.52
N GLU A 80 15.64 -17.05 -17.72
CA GLU A 80 16.39 -17.17 -18.98
C GLU A 80 17.20 -15.90 -19.29
N GLY A 81 16.61 -14.71 -19.09
CA GLY A 81 17.27 -13.41 -19.27
C GLY A 81 18.54 -13.24 -18.43
N LEU A 82 18.50 -13.79 -17.20
CA LEU A 82 19.60 -13.83 -16.24
C LEU A 82 20.58 -15.00 -16.45
N GLY A 83 20.30 -15.91 -17.38
CA GLY A 83 21.20 -16.98 -17.80
C GLY A 83 20.98 -18.35 -17.16
N PHE A 84 19.87 -18.58 -16.46
CA PHE A 84 19.44 -19.93 -16.07
C PHE A 84 18.83 -20.68 -17.26
N ASP A 85 18.86 -22.02 -17.23
CA ASP A 85 18.21 -22.86 -18.23
C ASP A 85 16.92 -23.44 -17.64
N VAL A 86 15.76 -22.99 -18.09
CA VAL A 86 14.47 -23.42 -17.50
C VAL A 86 13.89 -24.66 -18.17
N VAL A 87 13.16 -25.46 -17.40
CA VAL A 87 12.39 -26.60 -17.92
C VAL A 87 11.00 -26.11 -18.29
N ARG A 88 10.73 -25.99 -19.60
CA ARG A 88 9.45 -25.53 -20.15
C ARG A 88 8.42 -26.66 -20.23
N GLY A 89 7.17 -26.36 -19.87
CA GLY A 89 6.07 -27.32 -19.84
C GLY A 89 5.66 -27.86 -21.21
N GLY A 90 5.63 -27.03 -22.26
CA GLY A 90 5.10 -27.41 -23.59
C GLY A 90 5.86 -28.46 -24.41
N ASP A 91 6.85 -29.15 -23.83
CA ASP A 91 7.48 -30.33 -24.43
C ASP A 91 6.76 -31.61 -23.94
N PRO A 92 6.15 -32.43 -24.83
CA PRO A 92 5.48 -33.67 -24.44
C PRO A 92 6.34 -34.65 -23.63
N ALA A 93 7.67 -34.64 -23.83
CA ALA A 93 8.58 -35.46 -23.04
C ALA A 93 8.79 -34.91 -21.62
N VAL A 94 8.66 -33.60 -21.43
CA VAL A 94 8.66 -32.97 -20.10
C VAL A 94 7.35 -33.23 -19.38
N LEU A 95 6.20 -33.06 -20.07
CA LEU A 95 4.87 -33.34 -19.50
C LEU A 95 4.77 -34.78 -19.00
N ALA A 96 5.15 -35.77 -19.81
CA ALA A 96 5.12 -37.17 -19.40
C ALA A 96 5.91 -37.44 -18.11
N VAL A 97 7.09 -36.80 -17.95
CA VAL A 97 7.90 -36.94 -16.72
C VAL A 97 7.25 -36.22 -15.53
N LEU A 98 6.54 -35.11 -15.73
CA LEU A 98 5.81 -34.42 -14.67
C LEU A 98 4.57 -35.21 -14.25
N GLU A 99 3.78 -35.72 -15.19
CA GLU A 99 2.60 -36.55 -14.95
C GLU A 99 2.95 -37.84 -14.19
N ASP A 100 3.98 -38.59 -14.65
CA ASP A 100 4.51 -39.79 -13.99
C ASP A 100 5.02 -39.54 -12.55
N ASN A 101 5.18 -38.27 -12.15
CA ASN A 101 5.81 -37.88 -10.88
C ASN A 101 5.03 -36.76 -10.17
N ALA A 102 3.74 -36.61 -10.43
CA ALA A 102 2.92 -35.53 -9.87
C ALA A 102 2.88 -35.50 -8.32
N GLY A 103 3.17 -36.64 -7.66
CA GLY A 103 3.31 -36.75 -6.20
C GLY A 103 4.73 -36.48 -5.64
N ASP A 104 5.75 -36.34 -6.50
CA ASP A 104 7.14 -36.03 -6.12
C ASP A 104 7.81 -35.19 -7.22
N LEU A 105 7.59 -33.88 -7.17
CA LEU A 105 8.18 -32.92 -8.12
C LEU A 105 9.72 -32.83 -8.01
N LEU A 106 10.33 -33.27 -6.90
CA LEU A 106 11.79 -33.37 -6.79
C LEU A 106 12.32 -34.58 -7.58
N ALA A 107 11.62 -35.72 -7.58
CA ALA A 107 11.92 -36.81 -8.49
C ALA A 107 11.74 -36.41 -9.96
N ALA A 108 10.71 -35.62 -10.28
CA ALA A 108 10.54 -35.04 -11.61
C ALA A 108 11.72 -34.13 -12.00
N ALA A 109 12.12 -33.21 -11.12
CA ALA A 109 13.27 -32.32 -11.32
C ALA A 109 14.56 -33.10 -11.62
N ARG A 110 14.87 -34.15 -10.82
CA ARG A 110 16.04 -35.01 -11.05
C ARG A 110 15.99 -35.73 -12.40
N LYS A 111 14.84 -36.31 -12.80
CA LYS A 111 14.66 -36.93 -14.13
C LYS A 111 14.85 -35.92 -15.27
N LEU A 112 14.38 -34.69 -15.08
CA LEU A 112 14.51 -33.56 -16.00
C LEU A 112 15.90 -32.88 -15.92
N LYS A 113 16.82 -33.39 -15.09
CA LYS A 113 18.16 -32.86 -14.83
C LYS A 113 18.17 -31.43 -14.28
N ALA A 114 17.08 -30.95 -13.70
CA ALA A 114 17.04 -29.69 -12.96
C ALA A 114 17.65 -29.91 -11.56
N SER A 115 18.53 -29.00 -11.12
CA SER A 115 19.06 -29.01 -9.75
C SER A 115 18.17 -28.25 -8.76
N TYR A 116 17.27 -27.40 -9.27
CA TYR A 116 16.36 -26.61 -8.45
C TYR A 116 14.91 -26.83 -8.89
N LEU A 117 14.03 -26.89 -7.90
CA LEU A 117 12.58 -26.80 -8.03
C LEU A 117 12.14 -25.46 -7.43
N ILE A 118 11.44 -24.65 -8.22
CA ILE A 118 10.62 -23.54 -7.71
C ILE A 118 9.20 -24.10 -7.63
N GLY A 119 8.84 -24.58 -6.45
CA GLY A 119 7.53 -25.12 -6.08
C GLY A 119 6.62 -24.03 -5.53
N GLY A 120 5.34 -24.34 -5.36
CA GLY A 120 4.45 -23.52 -4.54
C GLY A 120 2.97 -23.76 -4.81
N ARG A 121 2.12 -23.18 -3.95
CA ARG A 121 0.68 -23.13 -4.16
C ARG A 121 0.13 -21.73 -3.94
N VAL A 122 -0.63 -21.27 -4.91
CA VAL A 122 -1.39 -20.02 -4.90
C VAL A 122 -2.83 -20.36 -4.50
N ALA A 123 -3.24 -19.93 -3.30
CA ALA A 123 -4.64 -20.01 -2.88
C ALA A 123 -5.34 -18.69 -3.24
N VAL A 124 -6.41 -18.76 -4.03
CA VAL A 124 -7.19 -17.59 -4.47
C VAL A 124 -8.53 -17.54 -3.72
N GLU A 125 -8.75 -16.44 -3.02
CA GLU A 125 -10.05 -16.00 -2.52
C GLU A 125 -10.74 -15.15 -3.59
N ARG A 126 -12.06 -15.32 -3.75
CA ARG A 126 -12.91 -14.52 -4.64
C ARG A 126 -13.93 -13.74 -3.83
N VAL A 127 -13.99 -12.43 -4.02
CA VAL A 127 -15.00 -11.56 -3.43
C VAL A 127 -15.86 -11.03 -4.57
N GLN A 128 -17.17 -11.25 -4.48
CA GLN A 128 -18.14 -10.74 -5.45
C GLN A 128 -18.72 -9.42 -4.94
N HIS A 129 -18.61 -8.37 -5.76
CA HIS A 129 -19.15 -7.05 -5.48
C HIS A 129 -20.39 -6.88 -6.34
N GLU A 130 -21.51 -6.56 -5.71
CA GLU A 130 -22.73 -6.15 -6.42
C GLU A 130 -22.56 -4.70 -6.87
N VAL A 131 -22.72 -4.47 -8.17
CA VAL A 131 -22.60 -3.16 -8.82
C VAL A 131 -23.71 -3.05 -9.86
N ALA A 132 -24.27 -1.84 -10.02
CA ALA A 132 -25.17 -1.55 -11.12
C ALA A 132 -24.52 -1.90 -12.48
N ASP A 133 -25.33 -2.31 -13.45
CA ASP A 133 -24.91 -2.75 -14.79
C ASP A 133 -24.00 -4.00 -14.83
N GLY A 134 -23.86 -4.73 -13.71
CA GLY A 134 -23.23 -6.06 -13.66
C GLY A 134 -22.14 -6.16 -12.61
N GLY A 135 -22.11 -7.28 -11.90
CA GLY A 135 -21.20 -7.53 -10.78
C GLY A 135 -19.72 -7.46 -11.15
N TYR A 136 -18.91 -7.24 -10.12
CA TYR A 136 -17.45 -7.11 -10.22
C TYR A 136 -16.76 -8.14 -9.31
N THR A 137 -15.74 -8.82 -9.82
CA THR A 137 -15.01 -9.86 -9.08
C THR A 137 -13.65 -9.32 -8.64
N GLU A 138 -13.45 -9.16 -7.35
CA GLU A 138 -12.13 -9.02 -6.73
C GLU A 138 -11.56 -10.41 -6.46
N VAL A 139 -10.28 -10.61 -6.73
CA VAL A 139 -9.53 -11.82 -6.38
C VAL A 139 -8.33 -11.46 -5.52
N ARG A 140 -8.17 -12.17 -4.40
CA ARG A 140 -7.03 -12.03 -3.47
C ARG A 140 -6.28 -13.34 -3.45
N ALA A 141 -4.95 -13.29 -3.44
CA ALA A 141 -4.14 -14.50 -3.36
C ALA A 141 -3.04 -14.38 -2.32
N ASN A 142 -2.91 -15.47 -1.56
CA ASN A 142 -1.78 -15.74 -0.69
C ASN A 142 -1.06 -16.96 -1.27
N ALA A 143 0.21 -16.81 -1.65
CA ALA A 143 1.02 -17.90 -2.15
C ALA A 143 2.18 -18.20 -1.19
N GLY A 144 2.39 -19.49 -0.94
CA GLY A 144 3.66 -20.01 -0.44
C GLY A 144 4.48 -20.51 -1.63
N ILE A 145 5.53 -19.77 -1.99
CA ILE A 145 6.50 -20.17 -3.02
C ILE A 145 7.71 -20.77 -2.31
N GLU A 146 8.24 -21.85 -2.86
CA GLU A 146 9.30 -22.65 -2.27
C GLU A 146 10.43 -22.85 -3.27
N LEU A 147 11.65 -22.43 -2.94
CA LEU A 147 12.84 -22.79 -3.68
C LEU A 147 13.54 -23.96 -2.98
N GLN A 148 13.71 -25.07 -3.69
CA GLN A 148 14.38 -26.26 -3.17
C GLN A 148 15.43 -26.78 -4.15
N HIS A 149 16.64 -27.01 -3.66
CA HIS A 149 17.64 -27.79 -4.38
C HIS A 149 17.35 -29.29 -4.22
N VAL A 150 17.56 -30.09 -5.26
CA VAL A 150 17.10 -31.50 -5.30
C VAL A 150 17.73 -32.43 -4.26
N ASP A 151 18.84 -32.04 -3.63
CA ASP A 151 19.51 -32.80 -2.57
C ASP A 151 19.23 -32.25 -1.16
N ASP A 152 18.48 -31.15 -1.05
CA ASP A 152 18.30 -30.41 0.20
C ASP A 152 17.00 -30.83 0.92
N ALA A 153 17.09 -31.03 2.24
CA ALA A 153 15.99 -31.53 3.05
C ALA A 153 14.88 -30.48 3.35
N THR A 154 15.18 -29.19 3.22
CA THR A 154 14.27 -28.09 3.58
C THR A 154 14.27 -27.00 2.51
N PRO A 155 13.10 -26.64 1.93
CA PRO A 155 13.00 -25.54 0.98
C PRO A 155 13.14 -24.17 1.66
N ALA A 156 13.69 -23.20 0.92
CA ALA A 156 13.56 -21.78 1.26
C ALA A 156 12.15 -21.30 0.89
N LYS A 157 11.41 -20.77 1.87
CA LYS A 157 10.00 -20.36 1.70
C LYS A 157 9.87 -18.85 1.54
N MET A 158 8.98 -18.43 0.66
CA MET A 158 8.63 -17.03 0.36
C MET A 158 7.11 -16.90 0.42
N ALA A 159 6.60 -15.94 1.19
CA ALA A 159 5.19 -15.60 1.22
C ALA A 159 4.93 -14.43 0.26
N ILE A 160 3.90 -14.53 -0.57
CA ILE A 160 3.52 -13.47 -1.52
C ILE A 160 2.03 -13.23 -1.41
N GLN A 161 1.66 -11.97 -1.22
CA GLN A 161 0.29 -11.49 -1.27
C GLN A 161 0.09 -10.69 -2.54
N SER A 162 -1.07 -10.85 -3.17
CA SER A 162 -1.45 -10.17 -4.41
C SER A 162 -2.97 -10.05 -4.49
N TRP A 163 -3.46 -9.08 -5.24
CA TRP A 163 -4.88 -8.86 -5.49
C TRP A 163 -5.07 -8.23 -6.87
N SER A 164 -6.24 -8.44 -7.44
CA SER A 164 -6.69 -7.79 -8.67
C SER A 164 -8.22 -7.85 -8.71
N GLY A 165 -8.82 -7.31 -9.78
CA GLY A 165 -10.19 -7.66 -10.10
C GLY A 165 -10.56 -7.30 -11.53
N ALA A 166 -11.73 -7.78 -11.94
CA ALA A 166 -12.38 -7.42 -13.20
C ALA A 166 -13.87 -7.78 -13.14
N ARG A 167 -14.64 -7.29 -14.13
CA ARG A 167 -16.03 -7.73 -14.34
C ARG A 167 -16.11 -9.22 -14.71
N ASP A 168 -15.12 -9.70 -15.46
CA ASP A 168 -14.96 -11.12 -15.81
C ASP A 168 -14.00 -11.83 -14.82
N PRO A 169 -14.41 -12.93 -14.16
CA PRO A 169 -13.54 -13.67 -13.24
C PRO A 169 -12.28 -14.24 -13.88
N GLU A 170 -12.29 -14.66 -15.16
CA GLU A 170 -11.07 -15.18 -15.81
C GLU A 170 -10.05 -14.05 -16.02
N ARG A 171 -10.50 -12.87 -16.46
CA ARG A 171 -9.67 -11.68 -16.59
C ARG A 171 -9.09 -11.22 -15.25
N ALA A 172 -9.85 -11.30 -14.16
CA ALA A 172 -9.34 -11.00 -12.82
C ALA A 172 -8.14 -11.90 -12.48
N LEU A 173 -8.27 -13.22 -12.66
CA LEU A 173 -7.19 -14.20 -12.42
C LEU A 173 -5.98 -13.98 -13.34
N MET A 174 -6.19 -13.60 -14.60
CA MET A 174 -5.11 -13.24 -15.52
C MET A 174 -4.34 -11.99 -15.04
N LEU A 175 -5.06 -10.93 -14.62
CA LEU A 175 -4.44 -9.73 -14.05
C LEU A 175 -3.67 -10.03 -12.75
N LEU A 176 -4.18 -10.96 -11.93
CA LEU A 176 -3.53 -11.41 -10.70
C LEU A 176 -2.17 -12.09 -10.99
N ALA A 177 -2.14 -12.93 -12.03
CA ALA A 177 -0.93 -13.60 -12.50
C ALA A 177 0.09 -12.62 -13.11
N ASP A 178 -0.37 -11.67 -13.93
CA ASP A 178 0.46 -10.63 -14.57
C ASP A 178 1.08 -9.64 -13.55
N GLY A 179 0.31 -9.22 -12.54
CA GLY A 179 0.59 -8.01 -11.75
C GLY A 179 1.75 -8.13 -10.75
N VAL A 180 1.69 -9.14 -9.88
CA VAL A 180 2.58 -9.21 -8.70
C VAL A 180 3.42 -10.49 -8.66
N PHE A 181 2.83 -11.66 -8.95
CA PHE A 181 3.52 -12.93 -8.79
C PHE A 181 4.78 -13.02 -9.65
N ALA A 182 4.66 -12.80 -10.96
CA ALA A 182 5.83 -12.90 -11.83
C ALA A 182 6.93 -11.88 -11.48
N ARG A 183 6.55 -10.65 -11.10
CA ARG A 183 7.50 -9.55 -10.82
C ARG A 183 8.17 -9.64 -9.43
N LYS A 184 7.43 -10.07 -8.39
CA LYS A 184 7.99 -10.29 -7.04
C LYS A 184 8.77 -11.59 -6.93
N ILE A 185 8.29 -12.69 -7.54
CA ILE A 185 8.99 -13.99 -7.44
C ILE A 185 10.41 -13.87 -7.99
N GLY A 186 10.61 -13.23 -9.15
CA GLY A 186 11.96 -13.00 -9.69
C GLY A 186 12.88 -12.25 -8.73
N ALA A 187 12.39 -11.18 -8.09
CA ALA A 187 13.15 -10.36 -7.15
C ALA A 187 13.52 -11.07 -5.82
N ALA A 188 12.83 -12.16 -5.46
CA ALA A 188 13.07 -12.97 -4.27
C ALA A 188 13.83 -14.29 -4.56
N VAL A 189 13.44 -14.99 -5.62
CA VAL A 189 14.01 -16.28 -6.04
C VAL A 189 15.42 -16.13 -6.60
N VAL A 190 15.70 -15.11 -7.41
CA VAL A 190 17.02 -14.96 -8.05
C VAL A 190 18.15 -14.81 -7.04
N PRO A 191 18.05 -13.95 -5.99
CA PRO A 191 19.02 -13.94 -4.90
C PRO A 191 19.16 -15.32 -4.21
N ALA A 192 18.04 -15.98 -3.90
CA ALA A 192 18.05 -17.27 -3.22
C ALA A 192 18.69 -18.40 -4.05
N LEU A 193 18.58 -18.35 -5.40
CA LEU A 193 19.29 -19.25 -6.32
C LEU A 193 20.80 -18.95 -6.36
N VAL A 194 21.18 -17.67 -6.51
CA VAL A 194 22.58 -17.24 -6.67
C VAL A 194 23.39 -17.45 -5.40
N ASP A 195 22.83 -17.14 -4.23
CA ASP A 195 23.47 -17.32 -2.93
C ASP A 195 23.37 -18.76 -2.38
N HIS A 196 22.72 -19.67 -3.11
CA HIS A 196 22.54 -21.05 -2.67
C HIS A 196 23.89 -21.76 -2.44
N PRO A 197 24.09 -22.54 -1.36
CA PRO A 197 25.38 -23.18 -1.04
C PRO A 197 25.95 -24.09 -2.14
N THR A 198 25.10 -24.64 -3.01
CA THR A 198 25.53 -25.51 -4.13
C THR A 198 25.84 -24.74 -5.43
N LEU A 199 25.56 -23.43 -5.47
CA LEU A 199 25.83 -22.52 -6.59
C LEU A 199 26.91 -21.48 -6.27
N ALA A 200 26.79 -20.77 -5.14
CA ALA A 200 27.65 -19.64 -4.78
C ALA A 200 29.16 -19.95 -4.84
N PRO A 201 29.67 -21.12 -4.38
CA PRO A 201 31.10 -21.46 -4.52
C PRO A 201 31.56 -21.61 -5.98
N LYS A 202 30.68 -22.14 -6.84
CA LYS A 202 30.95 -22.31 -8.29
C LYS A 202 30.95 -20.98 -9.03
N LEU A 203 30.14 -20.02 -8.57
CA LEU A 203 30.07 -18.66 -9.09
C LEU A 203 31.30 -17.83 -8.68
N ARG A 204 31.61 -17.82 -7.38
CA ARG A 204 32.69 -16.99 -6.81
C ARG A 204 34.10 -17.53 -7.10
N GLY A 205 34.21 -18.80 -7.49
CA GLY A 205 35.49 -19.48 -7.75
C GLY A 205 36.18 -20.02 -6.48
N ASP A 206 35.50 -19.93 -5.33
CA ASP A 206 36.01 -20.34 -4.02
C ASP A 206 35.73 -21.83 -3.76
N GLY A 207 36.63 -22.72 -4.20
CA GLY A 207 36.48 -24.15 -3.93
C GLY A 207 37.61 -25.06 -4.41
N ALA A 208 37.66 -26.27 -3.86
CA ALA A 208 38.64 -27.29 -4.23
C ALA A 208 38.34 -27.96 -5.60
N ASP A 209 37.12 -27.82 -6.12
CA ASP A 209 36.71 -28.39 -7.41
C ASP A 209 37.18 -27.51 -8.58
N LYS A 210 38.47 -27.63 -8.93
CA LYS A 210 39.13 -26.91 -10.05
C LYS A 210 38.61 -27.26 -11.46
N LYS A 211 37.48 -27.97 -11.59
CA LYS A 211 36.76 -28.06 -12.85
C LYS A 211 35.96 -26.78 -13.06
N ALA A 212 36.68 -25.74 -13.50
CA ALA A 212 36.06 -24.54 -14.05
C ALA A 212 34.99 -24.96 -15.07
N MET A 213 33.80 -24.40 -14.91
CA MET A 213 32.76 -24.49 -15.92
C MET A 213 33.27 -23.94 -17.25
N ASP A 214 32.66 -24.37 -18.35
CA ASP A 214 33.02 -23.82 -19.64
C ASP A 214 32.77 -22.29 -19.69
N ALA A 215 33.49 -21.60 -20.57
CA ALA A 215 33.46 -20.15 -20.64
C ALA A 215 32.07 -19.59 -21.02
N LYS A 216 31.22 -20.37 -21.70
CA LYS A 216 29.87 -19.94 -22.10
C LYS A 216 28.92 -19.99 -20.92
N THR A 217 28.96 -21.05 -20.13
CA THR A 217 28.14 -21.18 -18.91
C THR A 217 28.62 -20.17 -17.84
N THR A 218 29.93 -19.96 -17.70
CA THR A 218 30.50 -18.89 -16.85
C THR A 218 30.04 -17.49 -17.29
N ALA A 219 29.94 -17.23 -18.60
CA ALA A 219 29.46 -15.96 -19.13
C ALA A 219 27.96 -15.72 -18.94
N LYS A 220 27.13 -16.77 -18.99
CA LYS A 220 25.69 -16.68 -18.67
C LYS A 220 25.48 -16.11 -17.26
N LEU A 221 26.17 -16.69 -16.27
CA LEU A 221 25.86 -16.49 -14.85
C LEU A 221 26.43 -15.20 -14.26
N ARG A 222 27.44 -14.61 -14.91
CA ARG A 222 27.88 -13.25 -14.60
C ARG A 222 26.74 -12.24 -14.66
N LYS A 223 25.66 -12.50 -15.42
CA LYS A 223 24.44 -11.68 -15.38
C LYS A 223 23.70 -11.80 -14.04
N ALA A 224 23.36 -13.02 -13.62
CA ALA A 224 22.67 -13.26 -12.35
C ALA A 224 23.49 -12.78 -11.15
N GLU A 225 24.81 -13.03 -11.14
CA GLU A 225 25.69 -12.53 -10.09
C GLU A 225 25.77 -11.00 -10.08
N ALA A 226 25.97 -10.36 -11.25
CA ALA A 226 26.00 -8.89 -11.33
C ALA A 226 24.67 -8.26 -10.90
N TYR A 227 23.53 -8.87 -11.25
CA TYR A 227 22.21 -8.44 -10.79
C TYR A 227 22.10 -8.53 -9.26
N VAL A 228 22.47 -9.66 -8.64
CA VAL A 228 22.36 -9.82 -7.17
C VAL A 228 23.30 -8.88 -6.42
N GLN A 229 24.52 -8.67 -6.93
CA GLN A 229 25.46 -7.68 -6.38
C GLN A 229 24.91 -6.25 -6.52
N ALA A 230 24.43 -5.86 -7.71
CA ALA A 230 23.85 -4.53 -7.95
C ALA A 230 22.58 -4.29 -7.10
N ARG A 231 21.70 -5.29 -7.01
CA ARG A 231 20.51 -5.29 -6.14
C ARG A 231 20.89 -5.07 -4.68
N GLY A 232 21.86 -5.84 -4.17
CA GLY A 232 22.34 -5.72 -2.79
C GLY A 232 22.93 -4.34 -2.49
N GLN A 233 23.73 -3.80 -3.42
CA GLN A 233 24.29 -2.46 -3.30
C GLN A 233 23.20 -1.38 -3.35
N ALA A 234 22.24 -1.49 -4.27
CA ALA A 234 21.15 -0.52 -4.43
C ALA A 234 20.26 -0.48 -3.18
N LEU A 235 19.78 -1.64 -2.70
CA LEU A 235 18.95 -1.71 -1.49
C LEU A 235 19.71 -1.29 -0.22
N SER A 236 21.00 -1.64 -0.09
CA SER A 236 21.83 -1.16 1.03
C SER A 236 22.04 0.35 0.99
N THR A 237 22.17 0.94 -0.20
CA THR A 237 22.28 2.39 -0.38
C THR A 237 20.96 3.08 -0.01
N ALA A 238 19.82 2.53 -0.45
CA ALA A 238 18.51 3.07 -0.13
C ALA A 238 18.16 3.01 1.37
N ALA A 239 18.47 1.89 2.03
CA ALA A 239 18.30 1.76 3.48
C ALA A 239 19.15 2.79 4.26
N LYS A 240 20.39 3.05 3.81
CA LYS A 240 21.25 4.10 4.39
C LYS A 240 20.69 5.51 4.13
N ALA A 241 20.16 5.75 2.93
CA ALA A 241 19.53 7.03 2.58
C ALA A 241 18.30 7.32 3.45
N TYR A 242 17.42 6.33 3.67
CA TYR A 242 16.29 6.45 4.60
C TYR A 242 16.71 6.63 6.07
N ALA A 243 17.72 5.89 6.53
CA ALA A 243 18.24 6.07 7.89
C ALA A 243 18.84 7.47 8.11
N ALA A 244 19.62 7.97 7.14
CA ALA A 244 20.17 9.33 7.18
C ALA A 244 19.08 10.40 7.07
N PHE A 245 18.07 10.19 6.23
CA PHE A 245 16.92 11.09 6.08
C PHE A 245 16.16 11.24 7.41
N ARG A 246 15.87 10.14 8.11
CA ARG A 246 15.20 10.17 9.42
C ARG A 246 16.01 10.92 10.48
N LEU A 247 17.33 10.72 10.54
CA LEU A 247 18.20 11.47 11.46
C LEU A 247 18.20 12.96 11.13
N ARG A 248 18.29 13.29 9.84
CA ARG A 248 18.34 14.67 9.37
C ARG A 248 17.09 15.47 9.73
N ARG A 249 15.88 14.89 9.70
CA ARG A 249 14.65 15.63 10.12
C ARG A 249 14.79 16.18 11.55
N LEU A 250 15.36 15.38 12.47
CA LEU A 250 15.62 15.79 13.86
C LEU A 250 16.71 16.87 13.99
N GLU A 251 17.65 16.95 13.04
CA GLU A 251 18.69 17.99 12.98
C GLU A 251 18.19 19.29 12.34
N ASP A 252 17.21 19.17 11.44
CA ASP A 252 16.64 20.29 10.68
C ASP A 252 15.57 21.08 11.47
N GLU A 253 15.04 20.53 12.59
CA GLU A 253 14.12 21.20 13.52
C GLU A 253 14.72 22.44 14.21
N LYS A 254 14.06 23.59 14.02
CA LYS A 254 14.39 24.88 14.66
C LYS A 254 13.20 25.49 15.40
N GLY A 255 12.04 24.82 15.37
CA GLY A 255 10.80 25.29 15.96
C GLY A 255 10.93 25.59 17.46
N PRO A 256 10.07 26.48 18.01
CA PRO A 256 10.08 26.81 19.43
C PRO A 256 9.73 25.62 20.34
N ARG A 257 9.31 24.48 19.78
CA ARG A 257 8.93 23.26 20.48
C ARG A 257 9.50 22.04 19.75
N PRO A 258 9.91 20.98 20.47
CA PRO A 258 10.44 19.77 19.83
C PRO A 258 9.33 18.98 19.12
N VAL A 259 9.58 18.64 17.86
CA VAL A 259 8.74 17.73 17.06
C VAL A 259 9.09 16.27 17.39
N SER A 260 8.07 15.44 17.53
CA SER A 260 8.18 13.98 17.71
C SER A 260 7.69 13.27 16.45
N TYR A 261 8.46 12.34 15.88
CA TYR A 261 8.11 11.63 14.65
C TYR A 261 7.64 10.19 14.92
N HIS A 262 6.51 9.80 14.32
CA HIS A 262 5.75 8.58 14.61
C HIS A 262 5.48 7.79 13.32
N GLY A 263 6.37 6.84 12.99
CA GLY A 263 6.22 6.00 11.79
C GLY A 263 7.55 5.54 11.20
N THR A 264 7.53 4.94 10.01
CA THR A 264 8.73 4.44 9.32
C THR A 264 8.77 4.85 7.85
N THR A 265 9.92 4.73 7.19
CA THR A 265 10.04 4.93 5.73
C THR A 265 9.58 3.72 4.91
N ALA A 266 9.09 2.67 5.57
CA ALA A 266 8.59 1.44 4.95
C ALA A 266 7.05 1.37 4.98
N GLU A 267 6.40 2.50 5.26
CA GLU A 267 4.94 2.67 5.30
C GLU A 267 4.61 4.02 4.65
N GLU A 268 3.51 4.12 3.90
CA GLU A 268 2.98 5.40 3.42
C GLU A 268 1.78 5.85 4.26
N ASP A 269 2.05 6.66 5.30
CA ASP A 269 1.06 7.13 6.27
C ASP A 269 0.43 8.48 5.89
N GLY A 270 -0.89 8.50 5.75
CA GLY A 270 -1.72 9.71 5.75
C GLY A 270 -2.52 9.83 7.03
N LEU A 271 -2.44 10.98 7.72
CA LEU A 271 -3.18 11.24 8.96
C LEU A 271 -4.65 11.45 8.62
N ILE A 272 -5.56 10.80 9.34
CA ILE A 272 -7.02 10.92 9.15
C ILE A 272 -7.68 11.64 10.33
N GLY A 273 -7.15 11.41 11.53
CA GLY A 273 -7.70 11.98 12.75
C GLY A 273 -7.14 11.35 14.01
N THR A 274 -7.78 11.63 15.13
CA THR A 274 -7.31 11.27 16.47
C THR A 274 -8.46 10.77 17.33
N GLY A 275 -8.13 10.09 18.41
CA GLY A 275 -9.10 9.48 19.31
C GLY A 275 -8.44 8.88 20.56
N PRO A 276 -9.21 8.21 21.42
CA PRO A 276 -8.69 7.66 22.68
C PRO A 276 -7.56 6.62 22.49
N ASP A 277 -7.50 5.96 21.34
CA ASP A 277 -6.54 4.90 21.04
C ASP A 277 -5.22 5.43 20.40
N GLY A 278 -5.13 6.74 20.13
CA GLY A 278 -3.97 7.39 19.50
C GLY A 278 -4.36 8.23 18.27
N PHE A 279 -3.63 8.06 17.17
CA PHE A 279 -3.94 8.66 15.88
C PHE A 279 -4.37 7.57 14.87
N LEU A 280 -5.24 7.95 13.94
CA LEU A 280 -5.77 7.11 12.88
C LEU A 280 -5.08 7.46 11.57
N VAL A 281 -4.52 6.47 10.88
CA VAL A 281 -3.92 6.65 9.56
C VAL A 281 -4.57 5.77 8.49
N LYS A 282 -4.61 6.30 7.27
CA LYS A 282 -4.51 5.49 6.06
C LYS A 282 -3.03 5.10 5.94
N THR A 283 -2.76 3.82 5.72
CA THR A 283 -1.39 3.28 5.65
C THR A 283 -1.29 2.21 4.57
N ALA A 284 -0.11 2.02 4.00
CA ALA A 284 0.24 0.84 3.21
C ALA A 284 1.73 0.52 3.40
N ASP A 285 2.07 -0.77 3.58
CA ASP A 285 3.47 -1.21 3.67
C ASP A 285 4.17 -1.04 2.32
N GLU A 286 5.44 -0.64 2.34
CA GLU A 286 6.20 -0.29 1.16
C GLU A 286 7.47 -1.13 0.97
N GLU A 287 7.49 -1.95 -0.10
CA GLU A 287 8.61 -2.82 -0.42
C GLU A 287 9.46 -2.24 -1.57
N LEU A 288 10.72 -1.91 -1.27
CA LEU A 288 11.72 -1.61 -2.31
C LEU A 288 12.29 -2.89 -2.90
N TYR A 289 12.23 -3.00 -4.23
CA TYR A 289 12.84 -4.09 -4.99
C TYR A 289 13.64 -3.55 -6.17
N VAL A 290 14.49 -4.40 -6.77
CA VAL A 290 15.19 -4.07 -8.03
C VAL A 290 14.67 -5.02 -9.09
N ASN A 291 14.02 -4.47 -10.11
CA ASN A 291 13.42 -5.24 -11.19
C ASN A 291 14.51 -6.05 -11.94
N PRO A 292 14.37 -7.39 -12.10
CA PRO A 292 15.41 -8.23 -12.69
C PRO A 292 15.82 -7.90 -14.13
N GLU A 293 14.88 -7.39 -14.93
CA GLU A 293 15.08 -7.15 -16.36
C GLU A 293 15.71 -5.78 -16.65
N SER A 294 15.18 -4.74 -16.02
CA SER A 294 15.61 -3.35 -16.20
C SER A 294 16.74 -2.93 -15.25
N SER A 295 17.01 -3.71 -14.20
CA SER A 295 17.92 -3.36 -13.09
C SER A 295 17.59 -2.04 -12.38
N GLN A 296 16.38 -1.51 -12.57
CA GLN A 296 15.91 -0.29 -11.89
C GLN A 296 15.34 -0.61 -10.51
N MET A 297 15.63 0.24 -9.54
CA MET A 297 14.92 0.23 -8.26
C MET A 297 13.47 0.66 -8.48
N ARG A 298 12.56 -0.09 -7.86
CA ARG A 298 11.12 0.08 -7.92
C ARG A 298 10.55 -0.10 -6.52
N ARG A 299 9.31 0.36 -6.35
CA ARG A 299 8.52 0.31 -5.13
C ARG A 299 7.29 -0.56 -5.40
N LEU A 300 6.79 -1.24 -4.39
CA LEU A 300 5.51 -1.94 -4.46
C LEU A 300 4.77 -1.80 -3.14
N GLU A 301 3.64 -1.13 -3.22
CA GLU A 301 2.72 -0.81 -2.14
C GLU A 301 1.81 -2.00 -1.81
N ALA A 302 1.63 -2.29 -0.53
CA ALA A 302 0.72 -3.33 -0.05
C ALA A 302 -0.76 -2.95 -0.22
N MET A 303 -1.67 -3.81 0.26
CA MET A 303 -3.08 -3.39 0.36
C MET A 303 -3.19 -2.24 1.36
N GLU A 304 -3.89 -1.18 0.97
CA GLU A 304 -4.13 -0.06 1.88
C GLU A 304 -4.99 -0.49 3.08
N GLY A 305 -4.61 0.02 4.24
CA GLY A 305 -5.29 -0.20 5.52
C GLY A 305 -5.70 1.11 6.18
N LEU A 306 -6.73 1.01 7.02
CA LEU A 306 -7.10 2.04 7.99
C LEU A 306 -6.75 1.49 9.38
N VAL A 307 -5.82 2.13 10.09
CA VAL A 307 -5.28 1.60 11.36
C VAL A 307 -5.08 2.68 12.42
N TRP A 308 -5.33 2.33 13.69
CA TRP A 308 -4.93 3.16 14.83
C TRP A 308 -3.49 2.84 15.22
N LYS A 309 -2.66 3.89 15.36
CA LYS A 309 -1.25 3.84 15.75
C LYS A 309 -1.02 4.62 17.05
N ARG A 310 -0.04 4.20 17.86
CA ARG A 310 0.41 4.95 19.06
C ARG A 310 1.39 6.07 18.69
N PRO A 311 1.45 7.14 19.50
CA PRO A 311 2.50 8.17 19.42
C PRO A 311 3.83 7.69 20.01
N ASP A 312 4.36 6.59 19.47
CA ASP A 312 5.74 6.13 19.70
C ASP A 312 6.56 6.30 18.41
N ASP A 313 7.88 6.08 18.48
CA ASP A 313 8.80 6.32 17.36
C ASP A 313 8.49 5.46 16.12
N GLN A 314 7.82 4.31 16.29
CA GLN A 314 7.52 3.38 15.20
C GLN A 314 6.10 3.56 14.65
N GLY A 315 5.23 4.28 15.36
CA GLY A 315 3.80 4.31 15.05
C GLY A 315 3.14 2.96 15.31
N THR A 316 3.43 2.30 16.44
CA THR A 316 2.96 0.91 16.68
C THR A 316 1.44 0.78 16.48
N VAL A 317 1.02 -0.08 15.53
CA VAL A 317 -0.39 -0.40 15.29
C VAL A 317 -1.02 -1.04 16.54
N VAL A 318 -2.12 -0.46 17.00
CA VAL A 318 -2.91 -0.96 18.15
C VAL A 318 -4.23 -1.59 17.74
N ARG A 319 -4.83 -1.12 16.65
CA ARG A 319 -6.12 -1.61 16.18
C ARG A 319 -6.25 -1.39 14.67
N PRO A 320 -6.05 -2.44 13.84
CA PRO A 320 -6.49 -2.37 12.46
C PRO A 320 -8.02 -2.25 12.42
N LEU A 321 -8.53 -1.41 11.52
CA LEU A 321 -9.97 -1.24 11.30
C LEU A 321 -10.43 -1.86 9.99
N TRP A 322 -9.65 -1.71 8.92
CA TRP A 322 -10.05 -2.10 7.58
C TRP A 322 -8.83 -2.29 6.67
N THR A 323 -8.97 -3.12 5.63
CA THR A 323 -7.97 -3.34 4.58
C THR A 323 -8.67 -3.67 3.27
N GLY A 324 -8.21 -3.07 2.16
CA GLY A 324 -8.84 -3.28 0.85
C GLY A 324 -8.03 -2.67 -0.30
N TYR A 325 -8.65 -2.59 -1.47
CA TYR A 325 -8.09 -1.87 -2.61
C TYR A 325 -8.39 -0.38 -2.46
N ASN A 326 -7.36 0.45 -2.68
CA ASN A 326 -7.35 1.91 -2.82
C ASN A 326 -8.52 2.68 -2.16
N ILE A 327 -8.26 3.25 -0.99
CA ILE A 327 -9.07 4.29 -0.37
C ILE A 327 -8.94 5.56 -1.23
N TYR A 328 -10.02 5.88 -1.97
CA TYR A 328 -10.10 6.96 -2.96
C TYR A 328 -10.28 8.35 -2.33
N SER A 329 -10.98 8.44 -1.19
CA SER A 329 -11.22 9.69 -0.46
C SER A 329 -10.26 9.85 0.69
N TYR A 330 -9.99 11.08 1.12
CA TYR A 330 -9.60 11.33 2.51
C TYR A 330 -10.76 10.91 3.45
N PRO A 331 -10.60 9.89 4.31
CA PRO A 331 -11.67 9.41 5.19
C PRO A 331 -12.07 10.44 6.26
N GLY A 332 -13.29 10.30 6.77
CA GLY A 332 -13.76 10.98 7.98
C GLY A 332 -13.86 10.02 9.16
N VAL A 333 -13.69 10.53 10.39
CA VAL A 333 -13.85 9.73 11.62
C VAL A 333 -14.56 10.53 12.71
N THR A 334 -15.38 9.87 13.53
CA THR A 334 -16.00 10.48 14.71
C THR A 334 -14.97 10.79 15.80
N ALA A 335 -15.20 11.84 16.60
CA ALA A 335 -14.22 12.33 17.60
C ALA A 335 -13.93 11.34 18.76
N ASP A 336 -14.72 10.28 18.90
CA ASP A 336 -14.50 9.16 19.82
C ASP A 336 -13.74 7.96 19.18
N GLY A 337 -13.44 8.03 17.88
CA GLY A 337 -12.86 6.93 17.10
C GLY A 337 -13.80 5.74 16.89
N GLY A 338 -15.11 5.95 17.06
CA GLY A 338 -16.14 4.92 17.02
C GLY A 338 -16.64 4.52 15.62
N VAL A 339 -16.71 5.48 14.68
CA VAL A 339 -17.12 5.24 13.28
C VAL A 339 -16.18 6.00 12.34
N ALA A 340 -15.66 5.30 11.33
CA ALA A 340 -15.00 5.91 10.18
C ALA A 340 -15.87 5.80 8.92
N ALA A 341 -15.72 6.74 8.00
CA ALA A 341 -16.39 6.77 6.71
C ALA A 341 -15.35 6.99 5.59
N LEU A 342 -15.38 6.17 4.53
CA LEU A 342 -14.47 6.29 3.40
C LEU A 342 -15.13 5.89 2.07
N VAL A 343 -14.47 6.28 0.98
CA VAL A 343 -14.73 5.82 -0.38
C VAL A 343 -13.68 4.79 -0.75
N GLU A 344 -14.11 3.56 -1.00
CA GLU A 344 -13.27 2.55 -1.64
C GLU A 344 -13.29 2.80 -3.15
N ASP A 345 -12.15 2.61 -3.81
CA ASP A 345 -12.11 2.35 -5.24
C ASP A 345 -12.21 0.85 -5.50
N LEU A 346 -13.20 0.41 -6.28
CA LEU A 346 -13.26 -0.96 -6.74
C LEU A 346 -12.53 -1.07 -8.09
N PHE A 347 -11.21 -0.85 -8.05
CA PHE A 347 -10.29 -0.91 -9.20
C PHE A 347 -10.71 -0.04 -10.39
N GLY A 348 -11.08 1.21 -10.14
CA GLY A 348 -11.57 2.16 -11.12
C GLY A 348 -13.03 1.93 -11.53
N TRP A 349 -13.58 0.73 -11.30
CA TRP A 349 -14.90 0.33 -11.81
C TRP A 349 -16.06 1.01 -11.08
N ALA A 350 -15.99 1.09 -9.76
CA ALA A 350 -17.05 1.68 -8.94
C ALA A 350 -16.49 2.32 -7.66
N LYS A 351 -17.22 3.31 -7.14
CA LYS A 351 -16.93 3.94 -5.84
C LYS A 351 -17.97 3.53 -4.81
N THR A 352 -17.57 3.49 -3.55
CA THR A 352 -18.45 3.14 -2.43
C THR A 352 -18.69 4.31 -1.49
N VAL A 353 -19.78 4.26 -0.72
CA VAL A 353 -19.87 4.98 0.55
C VAL A 353 -19.80 3.92 1.64
N THR A 354 -18.68 3.82 2.35
CA THR A 354 -18.42 2.75 3.31
C THR A 354 -18.30 3.31 4.72
N LEU A 355 -19.10 2.76 5.65
CA LEU A 355 -18.94 2.99 7.09
C LEU A 355 -18.21 1.82 7.73
N ILE A 356 -17.30 2.11 8.66
CA ILE A 356 -16.51 1.14 9.41
C ILE A 356 -16.70 1.42 10.91
N GLY A 357 -17.21 0.44 11.65
CA GLY A 357 -17.38 0.53 13.10
C GLY A 357 -16.08 0.26 13.87
N ARG A 358 -16.06 0.59 15.17
CA ARG A 358 -14.90 0.42 16.05
C ARG A 358 -14.33 -1.02 16.10
N ASP A 359 -15.18 -2.02 15.85
CA ASP A 359 -14.84 -3.44 15.82
C ASP A 359 -14.33 -3.93 14.45
N GLY A 360 -14.12 -3.03 13.49
CA GLY A 360 -13.66 -3.34 12.14
C GLY A 360 -14.74 -3.92 11.21
N LYS A 361 -15.99 -4.10 11.68
CA LYS A 361 -17.09 -4.42 10.78
C LYS A 361 -17.41 -3.21 9.92
N PHE A 362 -17.61 -3.44 8.63
CA PHE A 362 -17.93 -2.38 7.68
C PHE A 362 -19.20 -2.70 6.89
N GLN A 363 -19.86 -1.65 6.42
CA GLN A 363 -21.01 -1.72 5.52
C GLN A 363 -20.83 -0.72 4.39
N ARG A 364 -20.94 -1.19 3.15
CA ARG A 364 -21.09 -0.34 1.97
C ARG A 364 -22.56 0.11 1.90
N LEU A 365 -22.81 1.38 2.19
CA LEU A 365 -24.14 2.00 2.11
C LEU A 365 -24.59 2.21 0.66
N ARG A 366 -23.63 2.47 -0.24
CA ARG A 366 -23.83 2.62 -1.68
C ARG A 366 -22.61 2.08 -2.43
N VAL A 367 -22.83 1.53 -3.62
CA VAL A 367 -21.80 1.10 -4.58
C VAL A 367 -22.28 1.51 -5.97
N ASP A 368 -21.49 2.28 -6.70
CA ASP A 368 -21.94 2.93 -7.93
C ASP A 368 -20.80 3.05 -8.96
N PRO A 369 -21.00 2.61 -10.22
CA PRO A 369 -19.95 2.66 -11.23
C PRO A 369 -19.70 4.06 -11.80
N LYS A 370 -20.74 4.89 -11.87
CA LYS A 370 -20.68 6.23 -12.49
C LYS A 370 -20.29 7.28 -11.46
N HIS A 371 -21.01 7.29 -10.34
CA HIS A 371 -20.86 8.34 -9.36
C HIS A 371 -19.49 8.32 -8.68
N ARG A 372 -19.06 9.50 -8.21
CA ARG A 372 -17.87 9.71 -7.40
C ARG A 372 -18.30 10.47 -6.15
N TYR A 373 -17.71 10.09 -5.02
CA TYR A 373 -18.02 10.70 -3.73
C TYR A 373 -16.76 11.37 -3.16
N SER A 374 -16.94 12.52 -2.52
CA SER A 374 -15.83 13.26 -1.91
C SER A 374 -16.24 13.93 -0.61
N ASN A 375 -15.23 14.26 0.22
CA ASN A 375 -15.41 14.86 1.53
C ASN A 375 -16.43 14.09 2.40
N LEU A 376 -16.23 12.78 2.61
CA LEU A 376 -17.12 11.95 3.43
C LEU A 376 -16.89 12.25 4.91
N THR A 377 -17.89 12.79 5.60
CA THR A 377 -17.79 13.11 7.03
C THR A 377 -18.94 12.46 7.81
N PRO A 378 -18.66 11.54 8.75
CA PRO A 378 -19.69 11.05 9.65
C PRO A 378 -20.14 12.19 10.57
N SER A 379 -21.44 12.21 10.86
CA SER A 379 -22.03 13.01 11.95
C SER A 379 -21.35 12.73 13.30
N PRO A 380 -21.41 13.64 14.29
CA PRO A 380 -20.61 13.53 15.50
C PRO A 380 -20.81 12.24 16.32
N THR A 381 -21.99 11.61 16.25
CA THR A 381 -22.25 10.29 16.88
C THR A 381 -22.30 9.12 15.89
N GLY A 382 -22.03 9.35 14.60
CA GLY A 382 -21.98 8.31 13.55
C GLY A 382 -23.35 7.82 13.06
N LYS A 383 -24.46 8.48 13.40
CA LYS A 383 -25.83 8.08 12.97
C LYS A 383 -26.13 8.36 11.50
N ALA A 384 -25.38 9.28 10.91
CA ALA A 384 -25.47 9.71 9.52
C ALA A 384 -24.08 10.02 8.95
N VAL A 385 -23.97 10.06 7.62
CA VAL A 385 -22.78 10.49 6.88
C VAL A 385 -23.19 11.48 5.79
N ALA A 386 -22.44 12.58 5.70
CA ALA A 386 -22.58 13.57 4.64
C ALA A 386 -21.44 13.39 3.61
N PHE A 387 -21.70 13.77 2.37
CA PHE A 387 -20.71 13.79 1.28
C PHE A 387 -21.21 14.61 0.09
N TYR A 388 -20.28 14.97 -0.79
CA TYR A 388 -20.62 15.43 -2.14
C TYR A 388 -20.73 14.24 -3.08
N ASP A 389 -21.83 14.18 -3.82
CA ASP A 389 -22.10 13.21 -4.87
C ASP A 389 -22.03 13.89 -6.24
N ARG A 390 -21.32 13.29 -7.21
CA ARG A 390 -21.27 13.75 -8.60
C ARG A 390 -21.35 12.56 -9.56
N GLU A 391 -22.10 12.68 -10.65
CA GLU A 391 -22.28 11.59 -11.63
C GLU A 391 -21.02 11.36 -12.49
N CYS A 392 -20.16 12.36 -12.67
CA CYS A 392 -18.92 12.28 -13.47
C CYS A 392 -17.84 13.26 -12.99
N ARG A 393 -16.60 13.15 -13.51
CA ARG A 393 -15.44 13.95 -13.06
C ARG A 393 -15.63 15.47 -13.18
N ARG A 394 -16.34 15.93 -14.23
CA ARG A 394 -16.67 17.36 -14.49
C ARG A 394 -18.12 17.74 -14.17
N CYS A 395 -18.92 16.80 -13.67
CA CYS A 395 -20.33 17.03 -13.35
C CYS A 395 -20.46 17.90 -12.09
N GLU A 396 -21.60 18.59 -11.96
CA GLU A 396 -21.93 19.33 -10.74
C GLU A 396 -22.09 18.37 -9.55
N ASP A 397 -21.81 18.86 -8.34
CA ASP A 397 -21.98 18.13 -7.09
C ASP A 397 -23.25 18.52 -6.32
N THR A 398 -23.86 17.49 -5.75
CA THR A 398 -25.03 17.55 -4.87
C THR A 398 -24.59 17.19 -3.45
N LEU A 399 -25.07 17.92 -2.44
CA LEU A 399 -24.81 17.58 -1.03
C LEU A 399 -25.81 16.50 -0.60
N VAL A 400 -25.30 15.33 -0.23
CA VAL A 400 -26.09 14.17 0.18
C VAL A 400 -25.81 13.82 1.64
N VAL A 401 -26.86 13.43 2.37
CA VAL A 401 -26.77 12.83 3.70
C VAL A 401 -27.52 11.51 3.72
N LEU A 402 -26.83 10.43 4.08
CA LEU A 402 -27.42 9.11 4.36
C LEU A 402 -27.43 8.86 5.87
N ASP A 403 -28.43 8.13 6.38
CA ASP A 403 -28.34 7.53 7.71
C ASP A 403 -27.38 6.31 7.72
N ALA A 404 -27.07 5.79 8.89
CA ALA A 404 -26.19 4.62 9.06
C ALA A 404 -26.74 3.32 8.42
N ALA A 405 -28.00 3.29 7.95
CA ALA A 405 -28.57 2.18 7.18
C ALA A 405 -28.53 2.44 5.66
N GLY A 406 -27.99 3.58 5.21
CA GLY A 406 -27.88 3.96 3.80
C GLY A 406 -29.11 4.67 3.24
N LYS A 407 -30.10 5.02 4.07
CA LYS A 407 -31.31 5.71 3.62
C LYS A 407 -31.05 7.22 3.51
N PRO A 408 -31.46 7.88 2.41
CA PRO A 408 -31.37 9.34 2.31
C PRO A 408 -32.14 10.06 3.43
N ARG A 409 -31.44 10.95 4.13
CA ARG A 409 -32.01 11.92 5.08
C ARG A 409 -32.18 13.30 4.47
N PHE A 410 -31.21 13.70 3.64
CA PHE A 410 -31.19 14.99 2.97
C PHE A 410 -30.45 14.85 1.64
N GLN A 411 -30.93 15.58 0.65
CA GLN A 411 -30.26 15.79 -0.63
C GLN A 411 -30.66 17.19 -1.09
N ALA A 412 -29.67 18.04 -1.36
CA ALA A 412 -29.90 19.33 -2.00
C ALA A 412 -28.86 19.56 -3.08
N ASP A 413 -29.36 19.97 -4.24
CA ASP A 413 -28.55 20.58 -5.28
C ASP A 413 -28.11 21.98 -4.82
N ARG A 414 -27.38 22.69 -5.67
CA ARG A 414 -26.57 23.85 -5.28
C ARG A 414 -27.35 25.13 -4.91
N GLU A 415 -28.67 25.06 -4.73
CA GLU A 415 -29.57 26.17 -4.32
C GLU A 415 -29.28 27.49 -5.07
N GLY A 416 -29.21 27.42 -6.40
CA GLY A 416 -28.88 28.58 -7.26
C GLY A 416 -27.43 29.09 -7.13
N GLY A 417 -26.50 28.23 -6.71
CA GLY A 417 -25.11 28.58 -6.40
C GLY A 417 -24.11 27.43 -6.53
N ARG A 418 -23.26 27.23 -5.51
CA ARG A 418 -22.32 26.13 -5.24
C ARG A 418 -22.22 25.93 -3.73
N PHE A 419 -21.95 24.70 -3.30
CA PHE A 419 -21.51 24.42 -1.94
C PHE A 419 -20.00 24.18 -1.93
N GLU A 420 -19.24 25.01 -1.21
CA GLU A 420 -17.77 25.00 -1.25
C GLU A 420 -17.13 24.28 -0.03
N GLY A 421 -17.95 23.89 0.93
CA GLY A 421 -17.57 23.07 2.08
C GLY A 421 -18.72 22.95 3.07
N TYR A 422 -18.67 21.93 3.93
CA TYR A 422 -19.64 21.76 5.02
C TYR A 422 -18.97 21.19 6.28
N ALA A 423 -19.58 21.43 7.45
CA ALA A 423 -19.24 20.79 8.71
C ALA A 423 -20.49 20.49 9.54
N TRP A 424 -20.49 19.36 10.24
CA TRP A 424 -21.56 19.01 11.19
C TRP A 424 -21.45 19.80 12.48
N LEU A 425 -22.57 20.35 12.98
CA LEU A 425 -22.67 20.90 14.34
C LEU A 425 -23.15 19.85 15.34
N ASP A 426 -24.09 19.01 14.93
CA ASP A 426 -24.59 17.85 15.66
C ASP A 426 -25.07 16.78 14.65
N ASP A 427 -25.84 15.77 15.07
CA ASP A 427 -26.30 14.70 14.18
C ASP A 427 -27.34 15.14 13.12
N ASP A 428 -27.92 16.33 13.29
CA ASP A 428 -29.03 16.81 12.45
C ASP A 428 -28.86 18.25 11.92
N ARG A 429 -27.74 18.91 12.22
CA ARG A 429 -27.44 20.27 11.76
C ARG A 429 -26.07 20.35 11.11
N LEU A 430 -26.02 20.95 9.92
CA LEU A 430 -24.78 21.23 9.18
C LEU A 430 -24.64 22.73 8.95
N VAL A 431 -23.42 23.23 9.03
CA VAL A 431 -23.04 24.51 8.43
C VAL A 431 -22.45 24.25 7.05
N VAL A 432 -22.87 25.04 6.06
CA VAL A 432 -22.44 24.94 4.66
C VAL A 432 -22.01 26.31 4.15
N MET A 433 -20.88 26.35 3.44
CA MET A 433 -20.44 27.51 2.66
C MET A 433 -21.15 27.52 1.31
N HIS A 434 -21.91 28.58 1.00
CA HIS A 434 -22.63 28.74 -0.26
C HIS A 434 -22.11 29.94 -1.06
N THR A 435 -21.98 29.77 -2.38
CA THR A 435 -21.61 30.81 -3.35
C THR A 435 -22.68 30.91 -4.43
N PRO A 436 -23.34 32.06 -4.68
CA PRO A 436 -24.41 32.18 -5.67
C PRO A 436 -23.92 32.14 -7.13
N ALA A 437 -24.74 31.61 -8.03
CA ALA A 437 -24.33 31.31 -9.41
C ALA A 437 -24.23 32.55 -10.32
N THR A 438 -24.88 33.65 -9.95
CA THR A 438 -25.00 34.89 -10.75
C THR A 438 -23.69 35.62 -11.02
N ARG A 439 -22.57 35.19 -10.42
CA ARG A 439 -21.21 35.71 -10.67
C ARG A 439 -20.18 34.66 -11.11
N LEU A 440 -20.58 33.39 -11.32
CA LEU A 440 -19.69 32.31 -11.78
C LEU A 440 -19.39 32.38 -13.29
N GLY A 441 -19.15 33.58 -13.82
CA GLY A 441 -19.12 33.87 -15.26
C GLY A 441 -18.07 33.09 -16.04
N GLY A 442 -18.51 32.01 -16.70
CA GLY A 442 -17.76 31.21 -17.66
C GLY A 442 -18.68 30.19 -18.31
N GLU A 443 -18.54 29.97 -19.61
CA GLU A 443 -19.18 28.82 -20.27
C GLU A 443 -18.61 27.52 -19.67
N PRO A 444 -19.40 26.43 -19.61
CA PRO A 444 -18.85 25.13 -19.24
C PRO A 444 -17.72 24.77 -20.23
N PRO A 445 -16.60 24.19 -19.76
CA PRO A 445 -15.51 23.80 -20.65
C PRO A 445 -16.05 22.83 -21.71
N VAL A 446 -15.78 23.13 -22.97
CA VAL A 446 -16.26 22.38 -24.14
C VAL A 446 -15.75 20.94 -24.07
N ASP A 447 -16.57 19.99 -24.52
CA ASP A 447 -16.21 18.58 -24.64
C ASP A 447 -15.15 18.37 -25.75
N ASP A 448 -13.88 18.54 -25.40
CA ASP A 448 -12.76 18.04 -26.20
C ASP A 448 -12.47 16.56 -25.83
N GLU A 449 -12.31 15.75 -26.88
CA GLU A 449 -12.33 14.27 -26.85
C GLU A 449 -11.10 13.63 -26.18
N GLU A 450 -11.33 12.42 -25.65
CA GLU A 450 -10.39 11.31 -25.38
C GLU A 450 -8.88 11.61 -25.46
N GLY A 451 -8.32 12.11 -24.34
CA GLY A 451 -6.90 12.01 -24.02
C GLY A 451 -6.67 11.06 -22.84
N GLU A 452 -6.04 9.91 -23.08
CA GLU A 452 -5.57 9.02 -22.01
C GLU A 452 -4.35 9.65 -21.29
N GLU A 453 -4.60 10.35 -20.19
CA GLU A 453 -3.55 10.67 -19.20
C GLU A 453 -3.63 9.66 -18.04
N GLU A 454 -2.51 9.04 -17.70
CA GLU A 454 -2.39 8.11 -16.57
C GLU A 454 -2.70 8.84 -15.26
N GLU A 455 -3.86 8.57 -14.63
CA GLU A 455 -4.13 8.96 -13.24
C GLU A 455 -3.22 8.12 -12.33
N ASP A 456 -2.04 8.65 -12.00
CA ASP A 456 -1.20 8.10 -10.95
C ASP A 456 -1.95 8.17 -9.61
N GLY A 457 -1.97 7.05 -8.89
CA GLY A 457 -2.77 6.92 -7.68
C GLY A 457 -2.07 7.57 -6.50
N GLY A 458 -2.64 8.61 -5.92
CA GLY A 458 -2.10 9.23 -4.71
C GLY A 458 -2.36 10.72 -4.60
N ALA A 459 -2.06 11.26 -3.42
CA ALA A 459 -2.35 12.64 -3.03
C ALA A 459 -1.48 13.71 -3.75
N GLU A 460 -1.64 13.88 -5.06
CA GLU A 460 -1.01 14.95 -5.83
C GLU A 460 -1.91 16.19 -5.97
N ALA A 461 -1.97 16.96 -4.89
CA ALA A 461 -2.01 18.42 -4.95
C ALA A 461 -0.74 19.00 -4.29
N ALA A 462 0.42 18.36 -4.53
CA ALA A 462 1.66 18.66 -3.80
C ALA A 462 2.98 18.25 -4.51
N ALA A 463 3.16 18.47 -5.83
CA ALA A 463 4.51 18.51 -6.46
C ALA A 463 4.54 19.04 -7.92
N ALA A 464 4.22 20.31 -8.16
CA ALA A 464 4.67 20.99 -9.39
C ALA A 464 5.33 22.32 -9.02
N GLY A 465 6.64 22.41 -9.25
CA GLY A 465 7.44 23.57 -8.88
C GLY A 465 7.26 24.74 -9.84
N ASP A 466 6.14 25.47 -9.75
CA ASP A 466 5.99 26.79 -10.39
C ASP A 466 4.99 27.69 -9.63
N ALA A 467 5.53 28.58 -8.80
CA ALA A 467 4.85 29.60 -7.98
C ALA A 467 3.78 29.12 -6.95
N PRO A 468 3.59 29.81 -5.82
CA PRO A 468 2.42 29.56 -4.97
C PRO A 468 1.13 29.91 -5.73
N PRO A 469 0.02 29.16 -5.54
CA PRO A 469 -1.22 29.38 -6.28
C PRO A 469 -1.90 30.70 -5.87
N THR A 470 -1.56 31.78 -6.57
CA THR A 470 -2.09 33.14 -6.34
C THR A 470 -3.53 33.37 -6.79
N ARG A 471 -4.24 32.33 -7.25
CA ARG A 471 -5.62 32.38 -7.76
C ARG A 471 -6.71 31.93 -6.76
N MET A 472 -6.35 31.53 -5.55
CA MET A 472 -7.29 30.83 -4.66
C MET A 472 -8.39 31.73 -4.04
N PHE A 473 -8.28 33.06 -4.11
CA PHE A 473 -9.09 33.99 -3.31
C PHE A 473 -9.44 35.33 -3.98
N ASP A 474 -9.90 35.32 -5.24
CA ASP A 474 -10.60 36.48 -5.81
C ASP A 474 -12.00 36.58 -5.17
N GLY A 475 -12.37 37.75 -4.65
CA GLY A 475 -13.51 37.91 -3.72
C GLY A 475 -14.83 37.31 -4.23
N VAL A 476 -15.32 36.29 -3.52
CA VAL A 476 -16.57 35.58 -3.82
C VAL A 476 -17.61 35.98 -2.77
N ASP A 477 -18.85 36.28 -3.21
CA ASP A 477 -19.97 36.57 -2.30
C ASP A 477 -20.43 35.29 -1.56
N GLN A 478 -19.66 34.84 -0.58
CA GLN A 478 -19.98 33.65 0.19
C GLN A 478 -21.03 33.94 1.27
N THR A 479 -21.95 33.01 1.48
CA THR A 479 -22.85 33.01 2.64
C THR A 479 -22.68 31.72 3.43
N ILE A 480 -22.56 31.84 4.75
CA ILE A 480 -22.55 30.70 5.67
C ILE A 480 -23.98 30.37 6.04
N TRP A 481 -24.45 29.19 5.64
CA TRP A 481 -25.80 28.70 5.90
C TRP A 481 -25.81 27.62 6.98
N LEU A 482 -26.87 27.63 7.80
CA LEU A 482 -27.26 26.52 8.65
C LEU A 482 -28.36 25.70 7.95
N LEU A 483 -28.13 24.40 7.82
CA LEU A 483 -29.09 23.41 7.35
C LEU A 483 -29.55 22.55 8.53
N ASP A 484 -30.87 22.46 8.75
CA ASP A 484 -31.50 21.64 9.80
C ASP A 484 -32.24 20.48 9.13
N ILE A 485 -31.66 19.28 9.21
CA ILE A 485 -32.11 18.06 8.52
C ILE A 485 -32.97 17.14 9.41
N ARG A 486 -33.57 17.69 10.48
CA ARG A 486 -34.55 16.99 11.32
C ARG A 486 -35.89 16.80 10.63
N ASN A 487 -36.25 17.75 9.76
CA ASN A 487 -37.52 17.80 9.06
C ASN A 487 -37.35 17.41 7.58
N SER A 488 -38.41 16.90 6.95
CA SER A 488 -38.42 16.55 5.52
C SER A 488 -38.32 17.76 4.58
N THR A 489 -38.48 18.98 5.10
CA THR A 489 -38.30 20.23 4.37
C THR A 489 -37.24 21.03 5.09
N VAL A 490 -36.09 21.19 4.43
CA VAL A 490 -34.95 21.96 4.94
C VAL A 490 -35.02 23.34 4.32
N VAL A 491 -34.90 24.38 5.15
CA VAL A 491 -34.85 25.77 4.71
C VAL A 491 -33.50 26.33 5.16
N PRO A 492 -32.57 26.67 4.25
CA PRO A 492 -31.30 27.25 4.62
C PRO A 492 -31.46 28.55 5.41
N GLN A 493 -30.80 28.66 6.55
CA GLN A 493 -30.77 29.89 7.36
C GLN A 493 -29.41 30.56 7.22
N SER A 494 -29.36 31.82 6.76
CA SER A 494 -28.12 32.57 6.78
C SER A 494 -27.66 32.84 8.23
N LEU A 495 -26.45 32.40 8.55
CA LEU A 495 -25.74 32.71 9.79
C LEU A 495 -24.85 33.96 9.61
N TYR A 496 -24.13 34.03 8.50
CA TYR A 496 -23.17 35.09 8.18
C TYR A 496 -23.08 35.31 6.67
N VAL A 497 -22.97 36.56 6.22
CA VAL A 497 -22.67 36.93 4.83
C VAL A 497 -21.24 37.46 4.82
N VAL A 498 -20.38 36.91 3.96
CA VAL A 498 -18.98 37.30 3.84
C VAL A 498 -18.88 38.65 3.12
N ASP A 499 -18.15 39.61 3.69
CA ASP A 499 -18.06 40.96 3.12
C ASP A 499 -17.20 40.99 1.85
N GLU A 500 -17.43 41.99 1.00
CA GLU A 500 -16.62 42.23 -0.19
C GLU A 500 -15.12 42.34 0.16
N GLY A 501 -14.30 41.57 -0.56
CA GLY A 501 -12.85 41.47 -0.35
C GLY A 501 -12.39 40.46 0.71
N GLN A 502 -13.31 39.86 1.46
CA GLN A 502 -13.05 38.67 2.29
C GLN A 502 -13.25 37.39 1.47
N SER A 503 -12.73 36.26 1.95
CA SER A 503 -13.10 34.93 1.47
C SER A 503 -12.70 33.85 2.48
N LEU A 504 -13.47 32.75 2.49
CA LEU A 504 -13.35 31.63 3.40
C LEU A 504 -13.15 30.31 2.64
N ALA A 505 -12.39 29.40 3.21
CA ALA A 505 -12.14 28.05 2.73
C ALA A 505 -11.95 27.08 3.92
N TRP A 506 -11.91 25.77 3.67
CA TRP A 506 -11.79 24.69 4.68
C TRP A 506 -12.59 24.92 5.97
N VAL A 507 -13.87 24.55 5.96
CA VAL A 507 -14.72 24.61 7.16
C VAL A 507 -14.53 23.42 8.09
N ARG A 508 -14.45 23.67 9.41
CA ARG A 508 -14.54 22.66 10.48
C ARG A 508 -15.34 23.19 11.67
N ALA A 509 -16.12 22.33 12.30
CA ALA A 509 -16.85 22.66 13.53
C ALA A 509 -16.06 22.24 14.78
N SER A 510 -16.34 22.92 15.88
CA SER A 510 -15.94 22.50 17.23
C SER A 510 -16.80 21.32 17.71
N ARG A 511 -16.29 20.54 18.67
CA ARG A 511 -16.93 19.28 19.13
C ARG A 511 -18.33 19.46 19.74
N ASP A 512 -18.63 20.65 20.25
CA ASP A 512 -19.94 21.01 20.82
C ASP A 512 -20.89 21.66 19.78
N GLY A 513 -20.42 21.90 18.55
CA GLY A 513 -21.18 22.58 17.51
C GLY A 513 -21.41 24.08 17.75
N GLY A 514 -20.80 24.68 18.78
CA GLY A 514 -21.00 26.09 19.14
C GLY A 514 -20.19 27.07 18.28
N LYS A 515 -19.07 26.61 17.72
CA LYS A 515 -18.17 27.41 16.88
C LYS A 515 -17.79 26.69 15.59
N VAL A 516 -17.55 27.45 14.53
CA VAL A 516 -17.07 26.97 13.24
C VAL A 516 -15.84 27.77 12.83
N ALA A 517 -14.76 27.09 12.45
CA ALA A 517 -13.52 27.68 11.97
C ALA A 517 -13.39 27.51 10.45
N PHE A 518 -12.73 28.49 9.83
CA PHE A 518 -12.43 28.56 8.41
C PHE A 518 -10.99 29.05 8.23
N SER A 519 -10.29 28.57 7.22
CA SER A 519 -9.16 29.33 6.69
C SER A 519 -9.68 30.43 5.76
N GLY A 520 -8.86 31.42 5.44
CA GLY A 520 -9.29 32.48 4.53
C GLY A 520 -8.48 33.76 4.62
N ARG A 521 -9.16 34.86 4.30
CA ARG A 521 -8.61 36.21 4.35
C ARG A 521 -9.67 37.22 4.79
N ASN A 522 -9.22 38.24 5.50
CA ASN A 522 -9.97 39.48 5.65
C ASN A 522 -9.43 40.54 4.66
N GLN A 523 -9.86 41.80 4.81
CA GLN A 523 -9.40 42.92 3.99
C GLN A 523 -7.91 43.24 4.18
N ASP A 524 -7.33 42.94 5.36
CA ASP A 524 -5.94 43.24 5.70
C ASP A 524 -4.96 42.13 5.26
N GLY A 525 -5.43 40.88 5.15
CA GLY A 525 -4.60 39.76 4.71
C GLY A 525 -5.14 38.38 5.07
N PRO A 526 -4.29 37.34 5.00
CA PRO A 526 -4.61 36.00 5.45
C PRO A 526 -5.02 35.96 6.93
N ALA A 527 -6.00 35.11 7.23
CA ALA A 527 -6.53 34.95 8.58
C ALA A 527 -7.13 33.55 8.80
N ILE A 528 -7.28 33.17 10.06
CA ILE A 528 -8.28 32.17 10.47
C ILE A 528 -9.55 32.90 10.86
N ALA A 529 -10.70 32.47 10.37
CA ALA A 529 -11.99 33.02 10.76
C ALA A 529 -12.71 32.04 11.70
N VAL A 530 -13.28 32.55 12.79
CA VAL A 530 -14.06 31.77 13.77
C VAL A 530 -15.44 32.40 13.92
N LEU A 531 -16.47 31.67 13.52
CA LEU A 531 -17.87 32.01 13.71
C LEU A 531 -18.40 31.40 15.00
N ASP A 532 -18.92 32.23 15.90
CA ASP A 532 -19.83 31.79 16.96
C ASP A 532 -21.23 31.58 16.36
N VAL A 533 -21.77 30.37 16.47
CA VAL A 533 -23.00 29.96 15.77
C VAL A 533 -24.25 30.60 16.39
N GLU A 534 -24.28 30.78 17.71
CA GLU A 534 -25.44 31.34 18.41
C GLU A 534 -25.43 32.87 18.36
N ALA A 535 -24.28 33.48 18.65
CA ALA A 535 -24.12 34.93 18.60
C ALA A 535 -24.07 35.48 17.16
N ARG A 536 -23.77 34.62 16.17
CA ARG A 536 -23.58 34.98 14.75
C ARG A 536 -22.47 36.02 14.53
N VAL A 537 -21.41 35.94 15.34
CA VAL A 537 -20.26 36.83 15.29
C VAL A 537 -19.08 36.12 14.65
N MET A 538 -18.54 36.70 13.58
CA MET A 538 -17.30 36.26 12.95
C MET A 538 -16.11 37.00 13.55
N THR A 539 -15.10 36.26 13.99
CA THR A 539 -13.82 36.79 14.49
C THR A 539 -12.72 36.40 13.50
N PHE A 540 -12.03 37.37 12.91
CA PHE A 540 -10.86 37.13 12.07
C PHE A 540 -9.57 37.26 12.90
N ILE A 541 -8.70 36.26 12.81
CA ILE A 541 -7.43 36.14 13.51
C ILE A 541 -6.30 36.29 12.47
N PRO A 542 -5.59 37.43 12.42
CA PRO A 542 -4.54 37.66 11.43
C PRO A 542 -3.40 36.63 11.53
N THR A 543 -2.91 36.14 10.39
CA THR A 543 -1.87 35.11 10.31
C THR A 543 -0.63 35.62 9.55
N PRO A 544 0.58 35.07 9.80
CA PRO A 544 1.82 35.51 9.13
C PRO A 544 1.86 35.15 7.62
N GLY A 545 0.90 34.37 7.14
CA GLY A 545 0.71 34.04 5.73
C GLY A 545 -0.55 33.19 5.51
N PRO A 546 -0.77 32.66 4.29
CA PRO A 546 -1.91 31.79 3.96
C PRO A 546 -2.06 30.64 4.93
N THR A 547 -3.29 30.15 5.13
CA THR A 547 -3.62 29.06 6.04
C THR A 547 -4.56 28.04 5.39
N GLU A 548 -4.49 26.79 5.83
CA GLU A 548 -5.43 25.72 5.46
C GLU A 548 -5.72 24.80 6.66
N ALA A 549 -6.70 23.90 6.48
CA ALA A 549 -7.06 22.83 7.41
C ALA A 549 -7.15 23.22 8.90
N PRO A 550 -7.97 24.24 9.27
CA PRO A 550 -8.18 24.59 10.67
C PRO A 550 -8.88 23.46 11.44
N VAL A 551 -8.44 23.15 12.64
CA VAL A 551 -9.08 22.21 13.56
C VAL A 551 -9.18 22.80 14.96
N PHE A 552 -10.28 22.54 15.66
CA PHE A 552 -10.43 22.94 17.06
C PHE A 552 -9.73 21.98 18.00
N SER A 553 -9.26 22.50 19.13
CA SER A 553 -8.95 21.71 20.32
C SER A 553 -10.22 21.00 20.84
N PRO A 554 -10.11 19.90 21.61
CA PRO A 554 -11.28 19.14 22.07
C PRO A 554 -12.28 19.92 22.94
N ASP A 555 -11.83 21.01 23.56
CA ASP A 555 -12.61 21.97 24.35
C ASP A 555 -13.11 23.20 23.56
N GLY A 556 -12.76 23.31 22.27
CA GLY A 556 -13.12 24.44 21.41
C GLY A 556 -12.45 25.78 21.75
N ALA A 557 -11.46 25.80 22.64
CA ALA A 557 -10.78 27.02 23.09
C ALA A 557 -9.65 27.51 22.16
N SER A 558 -9.08 26.62 21.35
CA SER A 558 -8.00 26.91 20.42
C SER A 558 -8.26 26.34 19.03
N VAL A 559 -7.61 26.91 18.02
CA VAL A 559 -7.60 26.44 16.64
C VAL A 559 -6.15 26.22 16.20
N ALA A 560 -5.84 25.01 15.74
CA ALA A 560 -4.59 24.69 15.05
C ALA A 560 -4.84 24.65 13.54
N PHE A 561 -3.84 24.98 12.74
CA PHE A 561 -3.93 25.08 11.28
C PHE A 561 -2.53 25.00 10.70
N ASN A 562 -2.39 24.62 9.43
CA ASN A 562 -1.11 24.84 8.75
C ASN A 562 -1.07 26.26 8.15
N VAL A 563 0.11 26.88 8.17
CA VAL A 563 0.38 28.25 7.72
C VAL A 563 1.65 28.29 6.88
N TRP A 564 1.73 29.20 5.91
CA TRP A 564 2.97 29.47 5.15
C TRP A 564 3.53 30.85 5.52
N PRO A 565 4.42 30.97 6.53
CA PRO A 565 4.89 32.26 7.03
C PRO A 565 5.64 33.06 5.95
N ARG A 566 5.26 34.32 5.72
CA ARG A 566 5.93 35.15 4.70
C ARG A 566 7.37 35.46 5.11
N GLY A 567 8.33 34.99 4.31
CA GLY A 567 9.75 35.29 4.48
C GLY A 567 10.56 34.21 5.19
N GLN A 568 9.91 33.13 5.65
CA GLN A 568 10.54 31.88 6.05
C GLN A 568 10.15 30.82 5.00
N GLY A 569 11.13 30.18 4.39
CA GLY A 569 10.92 29.01 3.52
C GLY A 569 9.93 29.17 2.34
N ARG A 570 9.39 28.02 1.93
CA ARG A 570 8.15 27.86 1.12
C ARG A 570 7.25 26.74 1.67
N ASP A 571 7.66 26.21 2.81
CA ASP A 571 7.18 25.10 3.59
C ASP A 571 5.95 25.52 4.41
N ALA A 572 5.10 24.55 4.72
CA ALA A 572 3.98 24.72 5.62
C ALA A 572 4.42 24.43 7.06
N GLU A 573 3.96 25.25 8.01
CA GLU A 573 4.26 25.14 9.43
C GLU A 573 2.96 25.05 10.25
N ILE A 574 3.01 24.46 11.44
CA ILE A 574 1.84 24.33 12.32
C ILE A 574 1.64 25.60 13.16
N GLY A 575 0.56 26.33 12.87
CA GLY A 575 0.09 27.47 13.66
C GLY A 575 -0.93 27.06 14.73
N LEU A 576 -0.97 27.85 15.81
CA LEU A 576 -1.93 27.74 16.91
C LEU A 576 -2.42 29.14 17.32
N ALA A 577 -3.74 29.28 17.49
CA ALA A 577 -4.37 30.51 17.99
C ALA A 577 -5.50 30.21 18.99
N ALA A 578 -5.82 31.17 19.85
CA ALA A 578 -7.03 31.10 20.67
C ALA A 578 -8.28 31.34 19.80
N ALA A 579 -9.32 30.53 19.96
CA ALA A 579 -10.55 30.65 19.17
C ALA A 579 -11.33 31.96 19.41
N ALA A 580 -11.07 32.63 20.54
CA ALA A 580 -11.60 33.96 20.86
C ALA A 580 -10.83 35.12 20.18
N GLY A 581 -9.81 34.82 19.36
CA GLY A 581 -8.89 35.80 18.79
C GLY A 581 -7.66 36.06 19.66
N GLY A 582 -6.67 36.74 19.08
CA GLY A 582 -5.37 37.00 19.69
C GLY A 582 -4.23 36.86 18.68
N GLU A 583 -3.01 36.72 19.19
CA GLU A 583 -1.83 36.45 18.35
C GLU A 583 -1.70 34.96 18.01
N VAL A 584 -1.14 34.68 16.82
CA VAL A 584 -0.81 33.33 16.35
C VAL A 584 0.58 32.94 16.88
N THR A 585 0.70 31.73 17.41
CA THR A 585 2.00 31.09 17.68
C THR A 585 2.27 30.05 16.60
N VAL A 586 3.39 30.15 15.89
CA VAL A 586 3.90 29.08 15.02
C VAL A 586 4.69 28.10 15.89
N LEU A 587 4.44 26.80 15.75
CA LEU A 587 4.94 25.75 16.66
C LEU A 587 6.14 24.97 16.11
N THR A 588 6.29 24.95 14.79
CA THR A 588 7.33 24.27 14.01
C THR A 588 8.17 25.30 13.23
N ASP A 589 9.39 24.93 12.84
CA ASP A 589 10.28 25.69 11.93
C ASP A 589 11.27 24.66 11.37
N ASN A 590 11.00 24.11 10.19
CA ASN A 590 11.83 23.08 9.54
C ASN A 590 11.64 23.09 8.00
N PRO A 591 12.51 22.44 7.20
CA PRO A 591 12.43 22.46 5.74
C PRO A 591 11.48 21.37 5.19
N HIS A 592 10.43 21.02 5.94
CA HIS A 592 9.43 20.03 5.56
C HIS A 592 8.04 20.67 5.54
N ASP A 593 7.14 20.07 4.77
CA ASP A 593 5.76 20.52 4.69
C ASP A 593 4.95 19.90 5.83
N ASP A 594 4.80 20.63 6.94
CA ASP A 594 4.02 20.23 8.11
C ASP A 594 2.55 20.67 7.95
N ARG A 595 1.66 19.71 7.71
CA ARG A 595 0.29 19.94 7.21
C ARG A 595 -0.78 19.07 7.89
N TYR A 596 -2.05 19.44 7.70
CA TYR A 596 -3.24 18.71 8.17
C TYR A 596 -3.22 18.39 9.68
N PRO A 597 -3.21 19.42 10.56
CA PRO A 597 -3.14 19.20 11.99
C PRO A 597 -4.41 18.55 12.56
N HIS A 598 -4.24 17.76 13.62
CA HIS A 598 -5.31 17.21 14.47
C HIS A 598 -4.87 17.21 15.93
N PHE A 599 -5.66 17.79 16.84
CA PHE A 599 -5.37 17.71 18.27
C PHE A 599 -5.49 16.26 18.78
N SER A 600 -4.65 15.87 19.74
CA SER A 600 -4.86 14.66 20.53
C SER A 600 -6.19 14.72 21.29
N HIS A 601 -6.77 13.56 21.63
CA HIS A 601 -8.08 13.50 22.29
C HIS A 601 -8.12 14.20 23.66
N ASP A 602 -6.96 14.34 24.31
CA ASP A 602 -6.75 15.08 25.57
C ASP A 602 -6.34 16.55 25.39
N GLY A 603 -6.17 17.02 24.15
CA GLY A 603 -5.79 18.39 23.80
C GLY A 603 -4.33 18.77 24.11
N GLN A 604 -3.48 17.84 24.54
CA GLN A 604 -2.10 18.14 24.96
C GLN A 604 -1.11 18.24 23.79
N ARG A 605 -1.43 17.65 22.63
CA ARG A 605 -0.58 17.59 21.44
C ARG A 605 -1.39 17.95 20.19
N ILE A 606 -0.68 18.38 19.15
CA ILE A 606 -1.18 18.45 17.78
C ILE A 606 -0.37 17.43 16.98
N PHE A 607 -1.06 16.46 16.37
CA PHE A 607 -0.52 15.58 15.34
C PHE A 607 -0.64 16.25 13.97
N PHE A 608 0.26 15.95 13.05
CA PHE A 608 0.25 16.47 11.69
C PHE A 608 1.03 15.52 10.76
N GLU A 609 0.90 15.70 9.45
CA GLU A 609 1.78 15.08 8.46
C GLU A 609 2.98 15.98 8.19
N SER A 610 4.20 15.46 8.33
CA SER A 610 5.43 16.13 7.90
C SER A 610 5.91 15.51 6.59
N ARG A 611 5.84 16.26 5.48
CA ARG A 611 6.16 15.78 4.13
C ARG A 611 7.49 16.31 3.61
N GLY A 612 8.25 15.49 2.89
CA GLY A 612 9.48 15.92 2.22
C GLY A 612 9.93 14.95 1.11
N ASP A 613 10.79 15.42 0.20
CA ASP A 613 11.32 14.65 -0.94
C ASP A 613 11.81 13.24 -0.52
N ASP A 614 11.39 12.20 -1.24
CA ASP A 614 11.94 10.85 -1.06
C ASP A 614 13.44 10.84 -1.47
N PRO A 615 14.39 10.50 -0.58
CA PRO A 615 15.81 10.52 -0.90
C PRO A 615 16.24 9.46 -1.95
N ASN A 616 15.40 8.45 -2.21
CA ASN A 616 15.59 7.42 -3.23
C ASN A 616 14.84 7.73 -4.54
N PHE A 617 13.76 8.52 -4.46
CA PHE A 617 12.93 8.92 -5.61
C PHE A 617 12.69 10.44 -5.68
N PRO A 618 13.76 11.28 -5.67
CA PRO A 618 13.63 12.72 -5.52
C PRO A 618 12.87 13.36 -6.69
N ARG A 619 12.00 14.35 -6.39
CA ARG A 619 11.09 15.00 -7.35
C ARG A 619 10.10 14.07 -8.07
N LYS A 620 9.92 12.85 -7.57
CA LYS A 620 8.92 11.88 -8.06
C LYS A 620 8.03 11.33 -6.95
N ARG A 621 8.37 11.58 -5.70
CA ARG A 621 7.63 11.13 -4.52
C ARG A 621 8.00 12.00 -3.32
N ASN A 622 7.01 12.27 -2.47
CA ASN A 622 7.20 12.76 -1.12
C ASN A 622 7.00 11.62 -0.11
N ILE A 623 7.75 11.62 0.98
CA ILE A 623 7.50 10.77 2.15
C ILE A 623 6.83 11.61 3.23
N SER A 624 5.64 11.17 3.64
CA SER A 624 4.92 11.63 4.82
C SER A 624 5.40 10.85 6.06
N PHE A 625 5.57 11.55 7.17
CA PHE A 625 5.59 10.96 8.51
C PHE A 625 4.47 11.58 9.31
N ILE A 626 3.80 10.80 10.16
CA ILE A 626 2.99 11.41 11.21
C ILE A 626 3.95 11.98 12.25
N ALA A 627 3.76 13.23 12.63
CA ALA A 627 4.55 13.91 13.63
C ALA A 627 3.62 14.52 14.70
N SER A 628 4.17 14.92 15.85
CA SER A 628 3.43 15.68 16.85
C SER A 628 4.27 16.72 17.58
N VAL A 629 3.61 17.80 18.00
CA VAL A 629 4.16 18.89 18.82
C VAL A 629 3.26 19.13 20.04
N ALA A 630 3.84 19.57 21.16
CA ALA A 630 3.09 19.89 22.36
C ALA A 630 2.27 21.19 22.21
N VAL A 631 1.09 21.27 22.83
CA VAL A 631 0.22 22.46 22.82
C VAL A 631 0.63 23.49 23.88
N ALA A 632 1.18 23.04 25.00
CA ALA A 632 1.86 23.88 25.99
C ALA A 632 3.40 23.80 25.82
N PRO A 633 4.16 24.83 26.24
CA PRO A 633 5.63 24.78 26.31
C PRO A 633 6.18 23.77 27.33
#